data_AF-A0AAV4NHV7-F1
#
_entry.id   AF-A0AAV4NHV7-F1
#
_cell.length_a   1.000
_cell.length_b   1.000
_cell.length_c   1.000
_cell.angle_alpha   90.00
_cell.angle_beta   90.00
_cell.angle_gamma   90.00
#
_symmetry.space_group_name_H-M   'P 1'
#
loop_
_entity.id
_entity.type
_entity.pdbx_description
1 polymer ?
#
loop_
_entity_poly.entity_id
_entity_poly.type
_entity_poly.pdbx_seq_one_letter_code
_entity_poly.pdbx_strand_id
1 'polypeptide(L)' 'MDEIQSWWEVPAIAHFCYVFRAAFNLFYIEIGELEAAILNIQDPEMCTSLEQLVIRLLQGCYDENSNVSEM' A
#
# COMPACT_ATOMS: atom_id res chain seq x y z
N MET A 1 -9.29 -12.78 -16.06
CA MET A 1 -8.64 -12.92 -14.73
C MET A 1 -7.15 -12.62 -14.83
N ASP A 2 -6.52 -12.81 -16.01
CA ASP A 2 -5.09 -12.62 -16.24
C ASP A 2 -4.63 -11.18 -16.49
N GLU A 3 -5.55 -10.22 -16.65
CA GLU A 3 -5.16 -8.84 -16.97
C GLU A 3 -4.34 -8.22 -15.83
N ILE A 4 -4.73 -8.46 -14.58
CA ILE A 4 -4.02 -7.91 -13.43
C ILE A 4 -2.63 -8.53 -13.21
N GLN A 5 -2.46 -9.81 -13.53
CA GLN A 5 -1.17 -10.48 -13.42
C GLN A 5 -0.17 -10.00 -14.48
N SER A 6 -0.67 -9.33 -15.53
CA SER A 6 0.17 -8.70 -16.56
C SER A 6 0.62 -7.27 -16.19
N TRP A 7 0.04 -6.67 -15.14
CA TRP A 7 0.37 -5.32 -14.70
C TRP A 7 1.72 -5.32 -14.01
N TRP A 8 2.65 -4.51 -14.52
CA TRP A 8 3.96 -4.32 -13.91
C TRP A 8 3.85 -3.55 -12.58
N GLU A 9 2.74 -2.84 -12.40
CA GLU A 9 2.41 -2.05 -11.22
C GLU A 9 2.25 -2.91 -9.97
N VAL A 10 1.63 -4.09 -10.08
CA VAL A 10 1.38 -4.99 -8.93
C VAL A 10 2.69 -5.45 -8.26
N PRO A 11 3.65 -6.08 -8.96
CA PRO A 11 4.92 -6.46 -8.35
C PRO A 11 5.73 -5.24 -7.91
N ALA A 12 5.62 -4.09 -8.60
CA ALA A 12 6.30 -2.87 -8.20
C ALA A 12 5.77 -2.32 -6.85
N ILE A 13 4.45 -2.29 -6.66
CA ILE A 13 3.81 -1.85 -5.40
C ILE A 13 4.15 -2.82 -4.27
N ALA A 14 4.04 -4.14 -4.49
CA ALA A 14 4.40 -5.14 -3.47
C ALA A 14 5.88 -5.01 -3.06
N HIS A 15 6.77 -4.82 -4.03
CA HIS A 15 8.20 -4.61 -3.77
C HIS A 15 8.45 -3.30 -3.01
N PHE A 16 7.78 -2.20 -3.38
CA PHE A 16 7.85 -0.94 -2.65
C PHE A 16 7.46 -1.14 -1.18
N CYS A 17 6.33 -1.82 -0.92
CA CYS A 17 5.87 -2.10 0.43
C CYS A 17 6.90 -2.89 1.22
N TYR A 18 7.55 -3.89 0.60
CA TYR A 18 8.61 -4.67 1.23
C TYR A 18 9.85 -3.82 1.59
N VAL A 19 10.33 -2.98 0.67
CA VAL A 19 11.54 -2.16 0.85
C VAL A 19 11.31 -1.06 1.88
N PHE A 20 10.17 -0.37 1.80
CA PHE A 20 9.89 0.82 2.60
C PHE A 20 9.08 0.52 3.87
N ARG A 21 8.82 -0.75 4.18
CA ARG A 21 8.02 -1.15 5.37
C ARG A 21 8.46 -0.51 6.66
N ALA A 22 9.77 -0.36 6.87
CA ALA A 22 10.31 0.17 8.12
C ALA A 22 10.13 1.69 8.22
N ALA A 23 10.23 2.40 7.09
CA ALA A 23 10.09 3.86 7.05
C ALA A 23 8.63 4.30 7.16
N PHE A 24 7.71 3.57 6.53
CA PHE A 24 6.28 3.93 6.46
C PHE A 24 5.40 3.04 7.37
N ASN A 25 6.02 2.22 8.23
CA ASN A 25 5.34 1.21 9.05
C ASN A 25 4.36 0.34 8.23
N LEU A 26 4.70 -0.05 7.00
CA LEU A 26 3.78 -0.79 6.12
C LEU A 26 3.62 -2.23 6.57
N PHE A 27 2.43 -2.79 6.35
CA PHE A 27 2.24 -4.22 6.44
C PHE A 27 2.87 -4.90 5.23
N TYR A 28 3.33 -6.14 5.43
CA TYR A 28 3.78 -6.97 4.32
C TYR A 28 2.54 -7.43 3.53
N ILE A 29 2.55 -7.20 2.23
CA ILE A 29 1.51 -7.66 1.30
C ILE A 29 2.17 -8.50 0.21
N GLU A 30 1.67 -9.71 0.01
CA GLU A 30 2.14 -10.56 -1.08
C GLU A 30 1.53 -10.11 -2.41
N ILE A 31 2.20 -10.45 -3.52
CA ILE A 31 1.72 -10.11 -4.87
C ILE A 31 0.31 -10.66 -5.07
N GLY A 32 0.05 -11.93 -4.73
CA GLY A 32 -1.27 -12.54 -4.87
C GLY A 32 -2.35 -11.90 -3.99
N GLU A 33 -1.99 -11.41 -2.80
CA GLU A 33 -2.91 -10.68 -1.92
C GLU A 33 -3.28 -9.32 -2.52
N LEU A 34 -2.30 -8.61 -3.08
CA LEU A 34 -2.54 -7.35 -3.77
C LEU A 34 -3.39 -7.52 -5.04
N GLU A 35 -3.13 -8.55 -5.85
CA GLU A 35 -3.96 -8.88 -7.01
C GLU A 35 -5.41 -9.17 -6.60
N ALA A 36 -5.60 -9.98 -5.56
CA ALA A 36 -6.92 -10.29 -5.03
C ALA A 36 -7.62 -9.03 -4.50
N ALA A 37 -6.91 -8.16 -3.81
CA ALA A 37 -7.48 -6.93 -3.27
C ALA A 37 -7.93 -5.96 -4.36
N ILE A 38 -7.16 -5.83 -5.44
CA ILE A 38 -7.52 -4.96 -6.57
C ILE A 38 -8.68 -5.57 -7.39
N LEU A 39 -8.68 -6.88 -7.63
CA LEU A 39 -9.77 -7.56 -8.34
C LEU A 39 -11.10 -7.48 -7.58
N ASN A 40 -11.03 -7.48 -6.25
CA ASN A 40 -12.18 -7.43 -5.36
C ASN A 40 -12.32 -6.05 -4.71
N ILE A 41 -12.06 -4.95 -5.44
CA ILE A 41 -12.16 -3.58 -4.88
C ILE A 41 -13.57 -3.25 -4.34
N GLN A 42 -14.59 -4.01 -4.77
CA GLN A 42 -15.98 -3.91 -4.30
C GLN A 42 -16.23 -4.71 -3.01
N ASP A 43 -15.30 -5.58 -2.62
CA ASP A 43 -15.33 -6.30 -1.35
C ASP A 43 -14.83 -5.36 -0.24
N PRO A 44 -15.68 -5.04 0.75
CA PRO A 44 -15.32 -4.10 1.81
C PRO A 44 -14.15 -4.58 2.67
N GLU A 45 -13.92 -5.89 2.84
CA GLU A 45 -12.79 -6.40 3.64
C GLU A 45 -11.45 -6.17 2.93
N MET A 46 -11.42 -6.39 1.61
CA MET A 46 -10.24 -6.17 0.77
C MET A 46 -9.98 -4.69 0.49
N CYS A 47 -11.05 -3.91 0.26
CA CYS A 47 -10.96 -2.46 0.08
C CYS A 47 -10.40 -1.78 1.33
N THR A 48 -10.81 -2.22 2.52
CA THR A 48 -10.23 -1.75 3.80
C THR A 48 -8.71 -1.96 3.84
N SER A 49 -8.19 -3.06 3.30
CA SER A 49 -6.75 -3.32 3.26
C SER A 49 -6.00 -2.34 2.34
N LEU A 50 -6.56 -1.99 1.18
CA LEU A 50 -5.99 -0.98 0.27
C LEU A 50 -6.07 0.43 0.87
N GLU A 51 -7.16 0.77 1.53
CA GLU A 51 -7.30 2.05 2.25
C GLU A 51 -6.26 2.16 3.37
N GLN A 52 -6.05 1.10 4.16
CA GLN A 52 -5.00 1.07 5.18
C GLN A 52 -3.60 1.23 4.57
N LEU A 53 -3.35 0.65 3.40
CA LEU A 53 -2.08 0.84 2.68
C LEU A 53 -1.87 2.31 2.32
N VAL A 54 -2.88 2.95 1.71
CA VAL A 54 -2.82 4.37 1.34
C VAL A 54 -2.65 5.26 2.58
N ILE A 55 -3.37 4.97 3.66
CA ILE A 55 -3.25 5.71 4.93
C ILE A 55 -1.81 5.64 5.46
N ARG A 56 -1.19 4.45 5.51
CA ARG A 56 0.17 4.30 6.04
C ARG A 56 1.23 4.94 5.12
N LEU A 57 1.03 4.89 3.81
CA LEU A 57 1.86 5.62 2.85
C LEU A 57 1.78 7.13 3.07
N LEU A 58 0.57 7.68 3.19
CA LEU A 58 0.37 9.10 3.46
C LEU A 58 0.94 9.47 4.83
N GLN A 59 0.71 8.65 5.87
CA GLN A 59 1.29 8.85 7.18
C GLN A 59 2.80 8.94 7.08
N GLY A 60 3.52 7.95 6.52
CA GLY A 60 4.98 8.05 6.41
C GLY A 60 5.47 9.21 5.53
N CYS A 61 4.68 9.71 4.57
CA CYS A 61 5.00 10.94 3.84
C CYS A 61 4.89 12.22 4.69
N TYR A 62 3.98 12.24 5.66
CA TYR A 62 3.70 13.41 6.52
C TYR A 62 4.30 13.31 7.93
N ASP A 63 4.65 12.11 8.40
CA ASP A 63 5.23 11.86 9.74
C ASP A 63 6.67 12.38 9.84
N GLU A 64 7.38 12.56 8.72
CA GLU A 64 8.76 13.06 8.74
C GLU A 64 8.90 14.56 9.07
N ASN A 65 7.81 15.31 9.34
CA ASN A 65 7.92 16.76 9.60
C ASN A 65 6.82 17.39 10.48
N SER A 66 6.45 16.78 11.61
CA SER A 66 5.89 17.58 12.73
C SER A 66 6.99 18.29 13.55
N ASN A 67 8.10 18.66 12.90
CA ASN A 67 9.10 19.62 13.38
C ASN A 67 9.01 20.95 12.61
N VAL A 68 7.95 21.16 11.83
CA VAL A 68 7.78 22.39 11.04
C VAL A 68 6.43 23.03 11.37
N SER A 69 6.24 23.46 12.62
CA SER A 69 5.30 24.52 13.05
C SER A 69 5.45 24.80 14.55
N GLU A 70 6.63 25.20 15.01
CA GLU A 70 6.69 26.24 16.05
C GLU A 70 7.01 27.54 15.30
N MET A 71 5.93 28.21 14.89
CA MET A 71 5.90 29.65 14.59
C MET A 71 5.59 30.39 15.89
#